data_AF-A0AAN1HUR0-F1
#
_entry.id   AF-A0AAN1HUR0-F1
#
_cell.length_a   1.000
_cell.length_b   1.000
_cell.length_c   1.000
_cell.angle_alpha   90.00
_cell.angle_beta   90.00
_cell.angle_gamma   90.00
#
_symmetry.space_group_name_H-M   'P 1'
#
loop_
_entity.id
_entity.type
_entity.pdbx_description
1 polymer ?
#
loop_
_entity_poly.entity_id
_entity_poly.type
_entity_poly.pdbx_seq_one_letter_code
_entity_poly.pdbx_strand_id
1 'polypeptide(L)'
;MTAAAVTRRVASVAVLLAAATLLTTGCGDGGGGGGKPTGEGRSTSAARNAATRPPDGQATSGTFNSSDIGWIQLMIAMDDQAALLLGLVPDHSSDAGVEKWAKPVAAGHRGELVQLRELLSRAGVPDTNPHQGHDMPGMVTEDELRTIEGTKDAAFDALFLAAMREHLDQAAKIAHSERSAGTDPSTKKLAASVEKTSLTWRARLPEATSGRP
;
A
#
# COMPACT_ATOMS: atom_id res chain seq x y z
N MET A 1 37.62 32.32 -38.14
CA MET A 1 36.70 33.39 -38.61
C MET A 1 35.62 32.68 -39.40
N THR A 2 34.32 32.59 -39.07
CA THR A 2 33.41 33.26 -38.12
C THR A 2 32.24 32.29 -37.87
N ALA A 3 31.73 32.26 -36.63
CA ALA A 3 30.60 31.44 -36.19
C ALA A 3 29.24 32.04 -36.61
N ALA A 4 28.21 31.20 -36.75
CA ALA A 4 26.81 31.63 -36.79
C ALA A 4 26.00 30.77 -35.81
N ALA A 5 25.59 31.38 -34.70
CA ALA A 5 24.70 30.82 -33.70
C ALA A 5 23.23 31.08 -34.11
N VAL A 6 22.38 30.07 -33.98
CA VAL A 6 20.92 30.19 -34.17
C VAL A 6 20.26 30.15 -32.80
N THR A 7 19.71 31.29 -32.38
CA THR A 7 18.95 31.45 -31.13
C THR A 7 17.51 31.82 -31.47
N ARG A 8 16.51 31.00 -31.07
CA ARG A 8 15.10 31.44 -30.94
C ARG A 8 14.45 30.67 -29.77
N ARG A 9 14.28 31.35 -28.63
CA ARG A 9 13.08 32.08 -28.14
C ARG A 9 12.13 31.17 -27.35
N VAL A 10 12.27 31.24 -26.03
CA VAL A 10 11.39 30.67 -25.01
C VAL A 10 10.09 31.48 -24.99
N ALA A 11 8.94 30.82 -25.11
CA ALA A 11 7.64 31.44 -24.91
C ALA A 11 7.04 30.92 -23.59
N SER A 12 7.07 31.76 -22.56
CA SER A 12 6.40 31.53 -21.29
C SER A 12 4.95 31.96 -21.40
N VAL A 13 4.00 31.04 -21.21
CA VAL A 13 2.58 31.36 -21.06
C VAL A 13 2.21 31.20 -19.60
N ALA A 14 2.03 32.34 -18.92
CA ALA A 14 1.45 32.41 -17.59
C ALA A 14 -0.07 32.39 -17.71
N VAL A 15 -0.73 31.39 -17.14
CA VAL A 15 -2.19 31.32 -17.04
C VAL A 15 -2.59 31.72 -15.61
N LEU A 16 -3.39 32.79 -15.52
CA LEU A 16 -3.88 33.40 -14.28
C LEU A 16 -4.87 32.48 -13.55
N LEU A 17 -4.70 32.40 -12.23
CA LEU A 17 -5.65 31.85 -11.26
C LEU A 17 -6.90 32.74 -11.16
N ALA A 18 -8.08 32.15 -11.28
CA ALA A 18 -9.34 32.74 -10.82
C ALA A 18 -9.96 31.82 -9.76
N ALA A 19 -9.89 32.25 -8.50
CA ALA A 19 -10.58 31.62 -7.38
C ALA A 19 -12.00 32.18 -7.29
N ALA A 20 -13.00 31.31 -7.33
CA ALA A 20 -14.40 31.66 -7.08
C ALA A 20 -14.88 30.87 -5.85
N THR A 21 -14.98 31.55 -4.71
CA THR A 21 -15.61 31.06 -3.48
C THR A 21 -17.10 31.38 -3.52
N LEU A 22 -17.96 30.36 -3.58
CA LEU A 22 -19.40 30.51 -3.32
C LEU A 22 -19.71 30.04 -1.89
N LEU A 23 -20.13 30.98 -1.05
CA LEU A 23 -20.81 30.72 0.22
C LEU A 23 -22.32 30.64 -0.06
N THR A 24 -22.97 29.54 0.31
CA THR A 24 -24.43 29.50 0.42
C THR A 24 -24.82 29.15 1.86
N THR A 25 -25.41 30.14 2.51
CA THR A 25 -26.16 30.05 3.76
C THR A 25 -27.56 29.53 3.45
N GLY A 26 -27.93 28.37 3.99
CA GLY A 26 -29.30 27.86 3.97
C GLY A 26 -29.87 27.83 5.39
N CYS A 27 -30.75 28.78 5.70
CA CYS A 27 -31.59 28.80 6.90
C CYS A 27 -33.03 28.59 6.44
N GLY A 28 -33.72 27.60 7.00
CA GLY A 28 -35.14 27.35 6.75
C GLY A 28 -35.85 27.15 8.09
N ASP A 29 -36.67 28.14 8.45
CA ASP A 29 -37.65 28.11 9.53
C ASP A 29 -39.05 28.10 8.91
N GLY A 30 -40.00 27.44 9.55
CA GLY A 30 -41.40 27.48 9.13
C GLY A 30 -42.31 26.41 9.73
N GLY A 31 -42.96 26.75 10.85
CA GLY A 31 -44.43 26.64 10.92
C GLY A 31 -45.00 25.50 11.77
N GLY A 32 -45.46 25.86 12.97
CA GLY A 32 -46.05 24.96 13.95
C GLY A 32 -47.46 24.43 13.64
N GLY A 33 -47.83 23.39 14.39
CA GLY A 33 -49.19 22.87 14.49
C GLY A 33 -49.34 22.11 15.80
N GLY A 34 -49.94 22.75 16.80
CA GLY A 34 -50.12 22.21 18.15
C GLY A 34 -51.25 21.20 18.26
N GLY A 35 -51.05 20.16 19.07
CA GLY A 35 -52.08 19.22 19.50
C GLY A 35 -51.57 18.31 20.63
N LYS A 36 -51.99 18.59 21.86
CA LYS A 36 -52.04 17.65 23.01
C LYS A 36 -53.54 17.47 23.34
N PRO A 37 -54.03 16.36 23.97
CA PRO A 37 -53.43 15.82 25.19
C PRO A 37 -53.52 14.27 25.43
N THR A 38 -52.73 13.84 26.43
CA THR A 38 -52.92 12.77 27.45
C THR A 38 -53.14 11.29 27.05
N GLY A 39 -52.28 10.42 27.62
CA GLY A 39 -52.56 8.98 27.81
C GLY A 39 -51.33 8.11 28.10
N GLU A 40 -51.15 7.76 29.38
CA GLU A 40 -50.54 6.53 29.96
C GLU A 40 -49.23 5.88 29.47
N GLY A 41 -48.43 5.44 30.45
CA GLY A 41 -48.01 4.03 30.47
C GLY A 41 -46.61 3.66 29.96
N ARG A 42 -45.59 4.07 30.71
CA ARG A 42 -44.23 3.49 30.82
C ARG A 42 -43.99 2.13 30.12
N SER A 43 -43.15 2.13 29.09
CA SER A 43 -42.35 0.97 28.65
C SER A 43 -40.98 1.45 28.16
N THR A 44 -40.00 1.46 29.06
CA THR A 44 -38.59 1.69 28.73
C THR A 44 -37.99 0.37 28.26
N SER A 45 -38.03 0.11 26.95
CA SER A 45 -37.12 -0.83 26.31
C SER A 45 -36.21 -0.06 25.36
N ALA A 46 -35.27 0.67 25.97
CA ALA A 46 -34.09 1.14 25.25
C ALA A 46 -33.22 -0.11 25.03
N ALA A 47 -33.42 -0.77 23.89
CA ALA A 47 -32.43 -1.68 23.35
C ALA A 47 -31.14 -0.88 23.20
N ARG A 48 -30.23 -1.06 24.15
CA ARG A 48 -28.87 -0.56 24.06
C ARG A 48 -28.27 -1.33 22.89
N ASN A 49 -28.16 -0.67 21.74
CA ASN A 49 -27.18 -1.06 20.74
C ASN A 49 -25.83 -1.01 21.46
N ALA A 50 -25.40 -2.17 21.95
CA ALA A 50 -24.03 -2.39 22.35
C ALA A 50 -23.22 -2.08 21.09
N ALA A 51 -22.54 -0.94 21.09
CA ALA A 51 -21.46 -0.71 20.16
C ALA A 51 -20.57 -1.94 20.25
N THR A 52 -20.48 -2.70 19.16
CA THR A 52 -19.58 -3.83 19.02
C THR A 52 -18.20 -3.29 19.34
N ARG A 53 -17.68 -3.64 20.52
CA ARG A 53 -16.30 -3.37 20.89
C ARG A 53 -15.44 -4.05 19.81
N PRO A 54 -14.44 -3.37 19.22
CA PRO A 54 -13.45 -4.09 18.42
C PRO A 54 -12.88 -5.23 19.28
N PRO A 55 -12.55 -6.40 18.71
CA PRO A 55 -12.07 -7.53 19.49
C PRO A 55 -10.92 -7.05 20.38
N ASP A 56 -10.95 -7.50 21.64
CA ASP A 56 -10.03 -7.08 22.69
C ASP A 56 -8.59 -7.06 22.16
N GLY A 57 -7.88 -5.96 22.45
CA GLY A 57 -6.55 -5.67 21.90
C GLY A 57 -5.65 -6.89 21.91
N GLN A 58 -5.17 -7.27 20.72
CA GLN A 58 -4.08 -8.24 20.58
C GLN A 58 -3.01 -7.88 21.60
N ALA A 59 -2.66 -8.84 22.45
CA ALA A 59 -1.75 -8.62 23.56
C ALA A 59 -0.42 -8.09 23.01
N THR A 60 -0.22 -6.77 23.06
CA THR A 60 1.05 -6.15 22.73
C THR A 60 2.00 -6.47 23.88
N SER A 61 2.78 -7.52 23.71
CA SER A 61 3.81 -7.89 24.68
C SER A 61 5.01 -6.96 24.50
N GLY A 62 5.38 -6.17 25.50
CA GLY A 62 6.62 -5.38 25.48
C GLY A 62 6.54 -4.05 24.70
N THR A 63 7.55 -3.78 23.86
CA THR A 63 7.84 -2.49 23.18
C THR A 63 7.00 -2.18 21.94
N PHE A 64 6.09 -3.06 21.56
CA PHE A 64 5.27 -2.92 20.34
C PHE A 64 4.02 -2.08 20.58
N ASN A 65 3.74 -1.14 19.69
CA ASN A 65 2.46 -0.45 19.61
C ASN A 65 1.61 -0.98 18.44
N SER A 66 0.42 -0.41 18.24
CA SER A 66 -0.48 -0.81 17.16
C SER A 66 0.06 -0.56 15.76
N SER A 67 0.92 0.45 15.58
CA SER A 67 1.59 0.71 14.30
C SER A 67 2.57 -0.40 13.97
N ASP A 68 3.39 -0.82 14.95
CA ASP A 68 4.34 -1.93 14.75
C ASP A 68 3.57 -3.20 14.30
N ILE A 69 2.51 -3.58 15.02
CA ILE A 69 1.75 -4.80 14.70
C ILE A 69 1.06 -4.69 13.34
N GLY A 70 0.39 -3.58 13.07
CA GLY A 70 -0.31 -3.37 11.80
C GLY A 70 0.64 -3.36 10.61
N TRP A 71 1.82 -2.73 10.75
CA TRP A 71 2.82 -2.73 9.69
C TRP A 71 3.42 -4.12 9.47
N ILE A 72 3.73 -4.88 10.52
CA ILE A 72 4.26 -6.25 10.39
C ILE A 72 3.24 -7.14 9.67
N GLN A 73 1.98 -7.14 10.10
CA GLN A 73 0.93 -7.96 9.49
C GLN A 73 0.70 -7.58 8.01
N LEU A 74 0.67 -6.29 7.71
CA LEU A 74 0.52 -5.81 6.34
C LEU A 74 1.71 -6.20 5.46
N MET A 75 2.93 -6.00 5.94
CA MET A 75 4.13 -6.29 5.16
C MET A 75 4.28 -7.80 4.91
N ILE A 76 3.90 -8.66 5.86
CA ILE A 76 3.86 -10.11 5.63
C ILE A 76 2.91 -10.45 4.48
N ALA A 77 1.69 -9.89 4.50
CA ALA A 77 0.70 -10.15 3.45
C ALA A 77 1.18 -9.66 2.07
N MET A 78 1.81 -8.47 2.03
CA MET A 78 2.36 -7.91 0.79
C MET A 78 3.55 -8.72 0.26
N ASP A 79 4.50 -9.12 1.14
CA ASP A 79 5.68 -9.89 0.75
C ASP A 79 5.34 -11.31 0.32
N ASP A 80 4.35 -11.96 0.94
CA ASP A 80 3.89 -13.30 0.53
C ASP A 80 3.35 -13.25 -0.91
N GLN A 81 2.53 -12.25 -1.26
CA GLN A 81 2.02 -12.09 -2.63
C GLN A 81 3.12 -11.70 -3.64
N ALA A 82 4.01 -10.79 -3.26
CA ALA A 82 5.15 -10.43 -4.11
C ALA A 82 6.07 -11.64 -4.37
N ALA A 83 6.27 -12.51 -3.38
CA ALA A 83 7.05 -13.73 -3.54
C ALA A 83 6.43 -14.71 -4.55
N LEU A 84 5.10 -14.81 -4.61
CA LEU A 84 4.40 -15.60 -5.63
C LEU A 84 4.64 -15.01 -7.04
N LEU A 85 4.43 -13.70 -7.20
CA LEU A 85 4.64 -13.01 -8.47
C LEU A 85 6.10 -13.14 -8.97
N LEU A 86 7.07 -12.93 -8.07
CA LEU A 86 8.50 -13.10 -8.35
C LEU A 86 8.86 -14.55 -8.72
N GLY A 87 8.11 -15.51 -8.19
CA GLY A 87 8.26 -16.94 -8.48
C GLY A 87 7.88 -17.31 -9.92
N LEU A 88 7.08 -16.50 -10.61
CA LEU A 88 6.67 -16.76 -12.00
C LEU A 88 7.80 -16.47 -13.01
N VAL A 89 8.75 -15.59 -12.68
CA VAL A 89 9.74 -15.08 -13.64
C VAL A 89 10.50 -16.17 -14.40
N PRO A 90 11.06 -17.23 -13.76
CA PRO A 90 11.86 -18.24 -14.47
C PRO A 90 11.13 -18.98 -15.58
N ASP A 91 9.80 -19.10 -15.49
CA ASP A 91 8.99 -19.85 -16.45
C ASP A 91 8.21 -18.92 -17.40
N HIS A 92 8.16 -17.61 -17.13
CA HIS A 92 7.31 -16.66 -17.85
C HIS A 92 8.07 -15.53 -18.55
N SER A 93 9.31 -15.24 -18.18
CA SER A 93 10.13 -14.22 -18.85
C SER A 93 11.23 -14.88 -19.68
N SER A 94 11.57 -14.26 -20.81
CA SER A 94 12.80 -14.54 -21.58
C SER A 94 13.77 -13.35 -21.59
N ASP A 95 13.45 -12.28 -20.83
CA ASP A 95 14.29 -11.09 -20.71
C ASP A 95 15.34 -11.27 -19.60
N ALA A 96 16.60 -11.40 -20.01
CA ALA A 96 17.73 -11.59 -19.09
C ALA A 96 17.89 -10.43 -18.08
N GLY A 97 17.42 -9.23 -18.40
CA GLY A 97 17.38 -8.09 -17.49
C GLY A 97 16.34 -8.27 -16.38
N VAL A 98 15.14 -8.73 -16.74
CA VAL A 98 14.07 -9.07 -15.79
C VAL A 98 14.49 -10.21 -14.88
N GLU A 99 15.00 -11.31 -15.43
CA GLU A 99 15.47 -12.46 -14.63
C GLU A 99 16.58 -12.06 -13.65
N LYS A 100 17.56 -11.29 -14.12
CA LYS A 100 18.70 -10.83 -13.31
C LYS A 100 18.26 -9.90 -12.18
N TRP A 101 17.25 -9.07 -12.42
CA TRP A 101 16.71 -8.17 -11.41
C TRP A 101 15.82 -8.91 -10.40
N ALA A 102 14.92 -9.79 -10.87
CA ALA A 102 13.95 -10.48 -10.03
C ALA A 102 14.61 -11.44 -9.03
N LYS A 103 15.69 -12.13 -9.41
CA LYS A 103 16.37 -13.10 -8.55
C LYS A 103 16.80 -12.55 -7.18
N PRO A 104 17.57 -11.45 -7.07
CA PRO A 104 17.92 -10.88 -5.77
C PRO A 104 16.72 -10.24 -5.05
N VAL A 105 15.72 -9.73 -5.76
CA VAL A 105 14.50 -9.16 -5.16
C VAL A 105 13.70 -10.26 -4.46
N ALA A 106 13.51 -11.41 -5.12
CA ALA A 106 12.86 -12.59 -4.53
C ALA A 106 13.59 -13.10 -3.28
N ALA A 107 14.93 -13.12 -3.31
CA ALA A 107 15.72 -13.48 -2.13
C ALA A 107 15.56 -12.47 -0.99
N GLY A 108 15.46 -11.17 -1.32
CA GLY A 108 15.20 -10.09 -0.39
C GLY A 108 13.87 -10.26 0.35
N HIS A 109 12.75 -10.36 -0.36
CA HIS A 109 11.42 -10.54 0.25
C HIS A 109 11.34 -11.81 1.13
N ARG A 110 11.98 -12.92 0.72
CA ARG A 110 12.04 -14.13 1.58
C ARG A 110 12.79 -13.87 2.90
N GLY A 111 13.87 -13.09 2.85
CA GLY A 111 14.62 -12.70 4.05
C GLY A 111 13.87 -11.67 4.92
N GLU A 112 13.07 -10.81 4.30
CA GLU A 112 12.18 -9.86 4.99
C GLU A 112 11.06 -10.62 5.72
N LEU A 113 10.39 -11.58 5.06
CA LEU A 113 9.38 -12.46 5.66
C LEU A 113 9.86 -13.21 6.91
N VAL A 114 11.10 -13.71 6.91
CA VAL A 114 11.68 -14.37 8.09
C VAL A 114 11.73 -13.39 9.27
N GLN A 115 12.27 -12.20 9.05
CA GLN A 115 12.39 -11.18 10.11
C GLN A 115 11.02 -10.66 10.57
N LEU A 116 10.07 -10.48 9.65
CA LEU A 116 8.71 -10.05 9.97
C LEU A 116 7.98 -11.08 10.83
N ARG A 117 8.05 -12.37 10.49
CA ARG A 117 7.44 -13.45 11.28
C ARG A 117 8.12 -13.62 12.64
N GLU A 118 9.42 -13.41 12.74
CA GLU A 118 10.14 -13.36 14.02
C GLU A 118 9.65 -12.20 14.90
N LEU A 119 9.44 -11.02 14.33
CA LEU A 119 8.87 -9.86 15.04
C LEU A 119 7.43 -10.13 15.49
N LEU A 120 6.60 -10.72 14.62
CA LEU A 120 5.21 -11.05 14.92
C LEU A 120 5.12 -12.07 16.08
N SER A 121 5.97 -13.11 16.04
CA SER A 121 6.09 -14.11 17.10
C SER A 121 6.54 -13.49 18.42
N ARG A 122 7.56 -12.60 18.39
CA ARG A 122 8.01 -11.84 19.57
C ARG A 122 6.91 -10.96 20.17
N ALA A 123 6.04 -10.40 19.34
CA ALA A 123 4.92 -9.60 19.80
C ALA A 123 3.82 -10.44 20.45
N GLY A 124 3.86 -11.78 20.32
CA GLY A 124 2.83 -12.69 20.81
C GLY A 124 1.58 -12.71 19.93
N VAL A 125 1.71 -12.26 18.68
CA VAL A 125 0.60 -12.21 17.72
C VAL A 125 0.64 -13.47 16.84
N PRO A 126 -0.48 -14.18 16.67
CA PRO A 126 -0.54 -15.32 15.76
C PRO A 126 -0.22 -14.93 14.31
N ASP A 127 0.49 -15.81 13.60
CA ASP A 127 0.75 -15.65 12.16
C ASP A 127 -0.49 -16.03 11.35
N THR A 128 -1.50 -15.16 11.43
CA THR A 128 -2.69 -15.17 10.59
C THR A 128 -2.65 -13.95 9.68
N ASN A 129 -3.18 -14.06 8.46
CA ASN A 129 -3.26 -12.94 7.54
C ASN A 129 -4.61 -12.19 7.68
N PRO A 130 -4.68 -11.07 8.42
CA PRO A 130 -5.92 -10.29 8.53
C PRO A 130 -6.28 -9.54 7.24
N HIS A 131 -5.37 -9.49 6.27
CA HIS A 131 -5.57 -8.84 4.97
C HIS A 131 -5.93 -9.84 3.86
N GLN A 132 -6.19 -11.10 4.19
CA GLN A 132 -6.61 -12.10 3.21
C GLN A 132 -7.93 -11.67 2.54
N GLY A 133 -7.95 -11.66 1.21
CA GLY A 133 -9.13 -11.25 0.43
C GLY A 133 -9.44 -9.75 0.45
N HIS A 134 -8.49 -8.91 0.88
CA HIS A 134 -8.62 -7.47 0.87
C HIS A 134 -7.56 -6.82 -0.01
N ASP A 135 -8.01 -6.08 -1.02
CA ASP A 135 -7.12 -5.33 -1.89
C ASP A 135 -6.68 -4.02 -1.22
N MET A 136 -5.37 -3.78 -1.25
CA MET A 136 -4.75 -2.59 -0.68
C MET A 136 -3.77 -2.01 -1.70
N PRO A 137 -3.53 -0.69 -1.72
CA PRO A 137 -2.54 -0.09 -2.63
C PRO A 137 -1.20 -0.84 -2.55
N GLY A 138 -0.58 -1.12 -3.70
CA GLY A 138 0.70 -1.84 -3.80
C GLY A 138 0.71 -3.31 -3.38
N MET A 139 -0.41 -3.88 -2.93
CA MET A 139 -0.51 -5.33 -2.79
C MET A 139 -0.70 -5.94 -4.17
N VAL A 140 0.09 -6.96 -4.52
CA VAL A 140 -0.21 -7.79 -5.69
C VAL A 140 -1.46 -8.59 -5.34
N THR A 141 -2.57 -8.26 -5.98
CA THR A 141 -3.87 -8.91 -5.71
C THR A 141 -3.91 -10.31 -6.32
N GLU A 142 -4.83 -11.16 -5.85
CA GLU A 142 -5.03 -12.48 -6.44
C GLU A 142 -5.47 -12.41 -7.91
N ASP A 143 -6.25 -11.39 -8.27
CA ASP A 143 -6.75 -11.16 -9.63
C ASP A 143 -5.63 -10.71 -10.58
N GLU A 144 -4.76 -9.81 -10.11
CA GLU A 144 -3.54 -9.43 -10.84
C GLU A 144 -2.61 -10.62 -11.01
N LEU A 145 -2.37 -11.39 -9.94
CA LEU A 145 -1.51 -12.56 -10.00
C LEU A 145 -2.00 -13.56 -11.06
N ARG A 146 -3.30 -13.89 -11.08
CA ARG A 146 -3.89 -14.77 -12.10
C ARG A 146 -3.80 -14.17 -13.50
N THR A 147 -3.99 -12.86 -13.64
CA THR A 147 -3.88 -12.18 -14.94
C THR A 147 -2.45 -12.25 -15.46
N ILE A 148 -1.45 -11.96 -14.62
CA ILE A 148 -0.03 -11.97 -14.98
C ILE A 148 0.43 -13.40 -15.29
N GLU A 149 0.04 -14.37 -14.48
CA GLU A 149 0.34 -15.79 -14.70
C GLU A 149 -0.19 -16.29 -16.06
N GLY A 150 -1.31 -15.75 -16.54
CA GLY A 150 -1.86 -16.08 -17.86
C GLY A 150 -1.04 -15.55 -19.06
N THR A 151 0.04 -14.81 -18.82
CA THR A 151 0.87 -14.19 -19.86
C THR A 151 2.30 -14.73 -19.89
N LYS A 152 3.02 -14.47 -20.99
CA LYS A 152 4.41 -14.88 -21.22
C LYS A 152 5.20 -13.76 -21.90
N ASP A 153 6.52 -13.85 -21.80
CA ASP A 153 7.51 -12.99 -22.43
C ASP A 153 7.20 -11.49 -22.23
N ALA A 154 7.30 -10.68 -23.29
CA ALA A 154 7.13 -9.23 -23.20
C ALA A 154 5.79 -8.78 -22.56
N ALA A 155 4.71 -9.56 -22.74
CA ALA A 155 3.42 -9.26 -22.10
C ALA A 155 3.46 -9.53 -20.59
N PHE A 156 4.10 -10.63 -20.18
CA PHE A 156 4.37 -10.90 -18.77
C PHE A 156 5.26 -9.83 -18.16
N ASP A 157 6.39 -9.52 -18.80
CA ASP A 157 7.37 -8.56 -18.30
C ASP A 157 6.74 -7.18 -18.07
N ALA A 158 5.88 -6.72 -19.00
CA ALA A 158 5.20 -5.44 -18.86
C ALA A 158 4.29 -5.38 -17.61
N LEU A 159 3.47 -6.41 -17.39
CA LEU A 159 2.55 -6.45 -16.26
C LEU A 159 3.29 -6.72 -14.94
N PHE A 160 4.24 -7.65 -14.94
CA PHE A 160 5.10 -7.96 -13.80
C PHE A 160 5.84 -6.71 -13.31
N LEU A 161 6.50 -5.97 -14.22
CA LEU A 161 7.25 -4.77 -13.86
C LEU A 161 6.32 -3.64 -13.40
N ALA A 162 5.11 -3.52 -13.94
CA ALA A 162 4.13 -2.56 -13.46
C ALA A 162 3.69 -2.87 -12.02
N ALA A 163 3.32 -4.12 -11.74
CA ALA A 163 2.92 -4.56 -10.40
C ALA A 163 4.06 -4.41 -9.38
N MET A 164 5.27 -4.85 -9.71
CA MET A 164 6.43 -4.68 -8.83
C MET A 164 6.78 -3.22 -8.59
N ARG A 165 6.57 -2.33 -9.57
CA ARG A 165 6.77 -0.89 -9.39
C ARG A 165 5.84 -0.33 -8.31
N GLU A 166 4.56 -0.62 -8.42
CA GLU A 166 3.55 -0.16 -7.46
C GLU A 166 3.82 -0.73 -6.06
N HIS A 167 4.10 -2.03 -5.99
CA HIS A 167 4.44 -2.71 -4.75
C HIS A 167 5.64 -2.06 -4.04
N LEU A 168 6.74 -1.82 -4.76
CA LEU A 168 7.95 -1.25 -4.17
C LEU A 168 7.75 0.23 -3.76
N ASP A 169 7.00 1.00 -4.54
CA ASP A 169 6.68 2.40 -4.20
C ASP A 169 5.84 2.46 -2.91
N GLN A 170 4.85 1.57 -2.78
CA GLN A 170 4.04 1.50 -1.57
C GLN A 170 4.82 0.94 -0.37
N ALA A 171 5.59 -0.14 -0.54
CA ALA A 171 6.37 -0.76 0.53
C ALA A 171 7.31 0.28 1.18
N ALA A 172 7.97 1.11 0.36
CA ALA A 172 8.81 2.20 0.85
C ALA A 172 8.00 3.23 1.67
N LYS A 173 6.83 3.64 1.17
CA LYS A 173 5.96 4.61 1.85
C LYS A 173 5.44 4.12 3.20
N ILE A 174 4.97 2.87 3.28
CA ILE A 174 4.44 2.34 4.55
C ILE A 174 5.57 2.02 5.54
N ALA A 175 6.74 1.60 5.06
CA ALA A 175 7.92 1.43 5.90
C ALA A 175 8.40 2.77 6.48
N HIS A 176 8.36 3.86 5.70
CA HIS A 176 8.62 5.21 6.21
C HIS A 176 7.64 5.62 7.33
N SER A 177 6.36 5.28 7.15
CA SER A 177 5.31 5.56 8.14
C SER A 177 5.58 4.81 9.45
N GLU A 178 5.98 3.55 9.35
CA GLU A 178 6.34 2.73 10.52
C GLU A 178 7.56 3.28 11.26
N ARG A 179 8.62 3.71 10.57
CA ARG A 179 9.76 4.35 11.22
C ARG A 179 9.36 5.57 12.05
N SER A 180 8.30 6.27 11.64
CA SER A 180 7.81 7.47 12.32
C SER A 180 6.88 7.13 13.48
N ALA A 181 5.96 6.17 13.29
CA ALA A 181 4.89 5.85 14.23
C ALA A 181 5.18 4.69 15.19
N GLY A 182 6.03 3.74 14.79
CA GLY A 182 6.39 2.55 15.57
C GLY A 182 7.24 2.85 16.79
N THR A 183 7.17 1.96 17.79
CA THR A 183 7.91 2.08 19.05
C THR A 183 8.93 0.96 19.25
N ASP A 184 8.81 -0.20 18.59
CA ASP A 184 9.80 -1.26 18.72
C ASP A 184 11.08 -0.94 17.94
N PRO A 185 12.27 -0.91 18.58
CA PRO A 185 13.51 -0.56 17.88
C PRO A 185 13.88 -1.53 16.74
N SER A 186 13.50 -2.81 16.86
CA SER A 186 13.80 -3.81 15.82
C SER A 186 12.85 -3.67 14.63
N THR A 187 11.56 -3.41 14.87
CA THR A 187 10.59 -3.11 13.81
C THR A 187 10.99 -1.86 13.04
N LYS A 188 11.31 -0.76 13.74
CA LYS A 188 11.79 0.48 13.08
C LYS A 188 13.08 0.26 12.27
N LYS A 189 13.99 -0.59 12.76
CA LYS A 189 15.22 -0.95 12.04
C LYS A 189 14.91 -1.74 10.77
N LEU A 190 14.01 -2.73 10.84
CA LEU A 190 13.58 -3.48 9.68
C LEU A 190 12.86 -2.57 8.67
N ALA A 191 11.95 -1.72 9.13
CA ALA A 191 11.27 -0.74 8.28
C ALA A 191 12.26 0.20 7.56
N ALA A 192 13.32 0.66 8.23
CA ALA A 192 14.38 1.43 7.57
C ALA A 192 15.17 0.62 6.52
N SER A 193 15.34 -0.69 6.74
CA SER A 193 15.92 -1.58 5.73
C SER A 193 14.99 -1.71 4.53
N VAL A 194 13.71 -2.03 4.76
CA VAL A 194 12.68 -2.20 3.72
C VAL A 194 12.55 -0.93 2.88
N GLU A 195 12.41 0.25 3.50
CA GLU A 195 12.32 1.52 2.76
C GLU A 195 13.53 1.71 1.82
N LYS A 196 14.74 1.41 2.31
CA LYS A 196 15.96 1.53 1.52
C LYS A 196 16.04 0.47 0.40
N THR A 197 15.73 -0.79 0.70
CA THR A 197 15.80 -1.89 -0.28
C THR A 197 14.75 -1.72 -1.36
N SER A 198 13.51 -1.38 -1.00
CA SER A 198 12.43 -1.09 -1.95
C SER A 198 12.82 0.03 -2.92
N LEU A 199 13.32 1.17 -2.41
CA LEU A 199 13.79 2.27 -3.27
C LEU A 199 14.97 1.87 -4.16
N THR A 200 15.87 1.02 -3.65
CA THR A 200 17.02 0.52 -4.43
C THR A 200 16.58 -0.38 -5.57
N TRP A 201 15.66 -1.32 -5.32
CA TRP A 201 15.10 -2.20 -6.35
C TRP A 201 14.28 -1.41 -7.35
N ARG A 202 13.48 -0.45 -6.87
CA ARG A 202 12.65 0.46 -7.67
C ARG A 202 13.47 1.32 -8.64
N ALA A 203 14.63 1.80 -8.22
CA ALA A 203 15.53 2.59 -9.06
C ALA A 203 16.30 1.75 -10.10
N ARG A 204 16.33 0.42 -9.92
CA ARG A 204 17.01 -0.53 -10.80
C ARG A 204 16.02 -1.39 -11.60
N LEU A 205 14.74 -1.08 -11.54
CA LEU A 205 13.71 -1.78 -12.28
C LEU A 205 14.08 -1.74 -13.77
N PRO A 206 14.15 -2.89 -14.47
CA PRO A 206 14.44 -2.89 -15.89
C PRO A 206 13.28 -2.22 -16.66
N GLU A 207 13.60 -1.69 -17.83
CA GLU A 207 12.58 -1.29 -18.79
C GLU A 207 12.09 -2.55 -19.51
N ALA A 208 10.78 -2.66 -19.72
CA ALA A 208 10.24 -3.74 -20.55
C ALA A 208 10.86 -3.60 -21.95
N THR A 209 11.51 -4.65 -22.44
CA THR A 209 12.01 -4.63 -23.80
C THR A 209 10.81 -4.67 -24.75
N SER A 210 10.47 -3.51 -25.33
CA SER A 210 9.58 -3.46 -26.49
C SER A 210 10.25 -4.32 -27.56
N GLY A 211 9.70 -5.50 -27.81
CA GLY A 211 10.29 -6.55 -28.65
C GLY A 211 11.06 -5.94 -29.82
N ARG A 212 12.40 -5.99 -29.74
CA ARG A 212 13.21 -5.67 -30.90
C ARG A 212 13.13 -6.93 -31.78
N PRO A 213 12.68 -6.79 -33.04
CA PRO A 213 12.49 -7.92 -33.94
C PRO A 213 13.79 -8.71 -34.17
#